data_AF-R6TI01-F1
#
_entry.id   AF-R6TI01-F1
#
_cell.length_a   1.000
_cell.length_b   1.000
_cell.length_c   1.000
_cell.angle_alpha   90.00
_cell.angle_beta   90.00
_cell.angle_gamma   90.00
#
_symmetry.space_group_name_H-M   'P 1'
#
loop_
_entity.id
_entity.type
_entity.pdbx_description
1 polymer ?
#
loop_
_entity_poly.entity_id
_entity_poly.type
_entity_poly.pdbx_seq_one_letter_code
_entity_poly.pdbx_strand_id
1 'polypeptide(L)' 'MGYLISETTKEEREAIVAESLGNIEATCDGCMSGLAEMYQDYIDGKKELREINMEFNARYVHGEDMPGRSGCGYK' A
#
# COMPACT_ATOMS: atom_id res chain seq x y z
N MET A 1 15.69 2.17 -8.92
CA MET A 1 15.37 2.22 -7.49
C MET A 1 14.71 0.89 -7.14
N GLY A 2 15.22 0.19 -6.13
CA GLY A 2 14.60 -1.05 -5.64
C GLY A 2 13.37 -0.74 -4.79
N TYR A 3 12.49 -1.73 -4.63
CA TYR A 3 11.32 -1.66 -3.74
C TYR A 3 11.33 -2.79 -2.69
N LEU A 4 12.40 -3.60 -2.68
CA LEU A 4 12.55 -4.68 -1.72
C LEU A 4 13.19 -4.14 -0.45
N ILE A 5 12.78 -4.67 0.71
CA ILE A 5 13.39 -4.32 1.99
C ILE A 5 14.89 -4.64 1.97
N SER A 6 15.30 -5.71 1.28
CA SER A 6 16.70 -6.09 1.13
C SER A 6 17.54 -5.12 0.31
N GLU A 7 16.90 -4.27 -0.49
CA GLU A 7 17.56 -3.34 -1.43
C GLU A 7 17.40 -1.87 -1.03
N THR A 8 16.73 -1.58 0.09
CA THR A 8 16.38 -0.22 0.49
C THR A 8 16.63 0.03 1.97
N THR A 9 17.02 1.25 2.33
CA THR A 9 17.06 1.68 3.73
C THR A 9 15.66 2.01 4.24
N LYS A 10 15.53 2.29 5.54
CA LYS A 10 14.26 2.78 6.10
C LYS A 10 13.88 4.13 5.49
N GLU A 11 14.83 5.05 5.38
CA GLU A 11 14.63 6.39 4.83
C GLU A 11 14.21 6.34 3.36
N GLU A 12 14.81 5.46 2.56
CA GLU A 12 14.41 5.26 1.17
C GLU A 12 12.97 4.74 1.06
N ARG A 13 12.55 3.86 1.97
CA ARG A 13 11.16 3.36 2.02
C ARG A 13 10.17 4.43 2.48
N GLU A 14 10.55 5.29 3.43
CA GLU A 14 9.75 6.46 3.81
C GLU A 14 9.54 7.40 2.62
N ALA A 15 10.60 7.67 1.83
CA ALA A 15 10.51 8.47 0.63
C ALA A 15 9.63 7.83 -0.45
N ILE A 16 9.78 6.51 -0.70
CA ILE A 16 8.95 5.75 -1.65
C ILE A 16 7.47 5.85 -1.26
N VAL A 17 7.14 5.68 0.02
CA VAL A 17 5.75 5.76 0.51
C VAL A 17 5.22 7.19 0.40
N ALA A 18 6.00 8.20 0.79
CA ALA A 18 5.62 9.60 0.67
C ALA A 18 5.38 10.03 -0.78
N GLU A 19 6.25 9.62 -1.70
CA GLU A 19 6.10 9.85 -3.14
C GLU A 19 4.84 9.15 -3.68
N SER A 20 4.62 7.90 -3.28
CA SER A 20 3.45 7.11 -3.72
C SER A 20 2.12 7.67 -3.22
N LEU A 21 2.11 8.29 -2.04
CA LEU A 21 0.96 9.01 -1.49
C LEU A 21 0.82 10.43 -2.05
N GLY A 22 1.72 10.84 -2.96
CA GLY A 22 1.63 12.10 -3.70
C GLY A 22 2.23 13.31 -3.00
N ASN A 23 3.22 13.13 -2.10
CA ASN A 23 3.80 14.21 -1.30
C ASN A 23 2.73 15.10 -0.64
N ILE A 24 1.64 14.49 -0.17
CA ILE A 24 0.62 15.23 0.57
C ILE A 24 1.25 15.58 1.92
N GLU A 25 1.81 16.79 2.02
CA GLU A 25 2.10 17.42 3.31
C GLU A 25 0.84 17.26 4.17
N ALA A 26 1.00 16.54 5.28
CA ALA A 26 -0.05 16.08 6.18
C ALA A 26 -0.83 17.23 6.84
N THR A 27 -1.58 17.98 6.03
CA THR A 27 -2.54 19.01 6.45
C THR A 27 -3.96 18.46 6.51
N CYS A 28 -4.16 17.20 6.09
CA CYS A 28 -5.43 16.51 6.25
C CYS A 28 -5.42 15.67 7.52
N ASP A 29 -5.85 16.30 8.61
CA ASP A 29 -5.96 15.77 9.97
C ASP A 29 -6.85 14.50 9.98
N GLY A 30 -6.23 13.32 9.79
CA GLY A 30 -6.88 12.02 9.91
C GLY A 30 -7.22 11.25 8.63
N CYS A 31 -6.90 11.72 7.42
CA CYS A 31 -7.20 10.96 6.18
C CYS A 31 -6.15 9.87 5.86
N MET A 32 -4.91 10.05 6.32
CA MET A 32 -3.82 9.11 6.10
C MET A 32 -3.71 7.99 7.15
N SER A 33 -4.46 8.04 8.25
CA SER A 33 -4.28 7.11 9.39
C SER A 33 -4.38 5.64 8.98
N GLY A 34 -5.38 5.25 8.18
CA GLY A 34 -5.52 3.86 7.73
C GLY A 34 -4.53 3.42 6.64
N LEU A 35 -4.07 4.35 5.79
CA LEU A 35 -3.12 4.04 4.70
C LEU A 35 -1.66 4.06 5.18
N ALA A 36 -1.31 4.97 6.08
CA ALA A 36 0.00 5.03 6.71
C ALA A 36 0.26 3.79 7.57
N GLU A 37 -0.75 3.32 8.32
CA GLU A 37 -0.67 2.07 9.09
C GLU A 37 -0.39 0.84 8.20
N MET A 38 -0.94 0.80 6.98
CA MET A 38 -0.70 -0.28 6.04
C MET A 38 0.76 -0.35 5.57
N TYR A 39 1.39 0.80 5.30
CA TYR A 39 2.78 0.87 4.81
C TYR A 39 3.83 0.85 5.92
N GLN A 40 3.43 1.02 7.19
CA GLN A 40 4.38 1.05 8.32
C GLN A 40 5.18 -0.25 8.44
N ASP A 41 4.58 -1.41 8.19
CA ASP A 41 5.29 -2.70 8.21
C ASP A 41 6.36 -2.78 7.11
N TYR A 42 6.10 -2.17 5.95
CA TYR A 42 7.10 -2.04 4.89
C TYR A 42 8.20 -1.07 5.27
N ILE A 43 7.89 0.09 5.85
CA ILE A 43 8.88 1.07 6.32
C ILE A 43 9.78 0.47 7.41
N ASP A 44 9.20 -0.31 8.34
CA ASP A 44 9.94 -0.94 9.43
C ASP A 44 10.75 -2.16 9.00
N GLY A 45 10.48 -2.73 7.82
CA GLY A 45 11.18 -3.92 7.32
C GLY A 45 10.62 -5.23 7.83
N LYS A 46 9.35 -5.23 8.23
CA LYS A 46 8.65 -6.41 8.73
C LYS A 46 7.97 -7.19 7.60
N LYS A 47 7.46 -6.52 6.57
CA LYS A 47 6.74 -7.14 5.44
C LYS A 47 7.01 -6.44 4.12
N GLU A 48 7.14 -7.22 3.06
CA GLU A 48 7.27 -6.69 1.71
C GLU A 48 5.94 -6.07 1.24
N LEU A 49 6.01 -5.09 0.34
CA LEU A 49 4.83 -4.46 -0.28
C LEU A 49 3.87 -5.48 -0.91
N ARG A 50 4.42 -6.59 -1.44
CA ARG A 50 3.63 -7.68 -2.01
C ARG A 50 2.76 -8.39 -0.97
N GLU A 51 3.28 -8.60 0.24
CA GLU A 51 2.57 -9.26 1.34
C GLU A 51 1.45 -8.36 1.84
N ILE A 52 1.74 -7.07 2.02
CA ILE A 52 0.78 -6.03 2.41
C ILE A 52 -0.37 -5.94 1.39
N ASN A 53 -0.05 -5.88 0.09
CA ASN A 53 -1.05 -5.83 -0.97
C ASN A 53 -1.95 -7.07 -0.99
N MET A 54 -1.38 -8.26 -0.72
CA MET A 54 -2.15 -9.49 -0.67
C MET A 54 -3.10 -9.51 0.54
N GLU A 55 -2.65 -9.05 1.71
CA GLU A 55 -3.50 -8.94 2.91
C GLU A 55 -4.64 -7.93 2.72
N PHE A 56 -4.33 -6.76 2.15
CA PHE A 56 -5.34 -5.75 1.85
C PHE A 56 -6.36 -6.29 0.84
N ASN A 57 -5.89 -6.93 -0.23
CA ASN A 57 -6.77 -7.54 -1.23
C ASN A 57 -7.63 -8.66 -0.65
N ALA A 58 -7.07 -9.53 0.19
CA ALA A 58 -7.83 -10.60 0.84
C ALA A 58 -8.95 -10.05 1.73
N ARG A 59 -8.68 -8.97 2.49
CA ARG A 59 -9.71 -8.28 3.29
C ARG A 59 -10.77 -7.62 2.42
N TYR A 60 -10.37 -6.99 1.31
CA TYR A 60 -11.28 -6.32 0.39
C TYR A 60 -12.16 -7.30 -0.40
N VAL A 61 -11.62 -8.45 -0.81
CA VAL A 61 -12.34 -9.50 -1.55
C VAL A 61 -13.28 -10.31 -0.65
N HIS A 62 -13.04 -10.36 0.66
CA HIS A 62 -13.93 -11.00 1.63
C HIS A 62 -15.08 -10.10 2.13
N GLY A 63 -15.12 -8.82 1.76
CA GLY A 63 -16.30 -7.98 1.98
C GLY A 63 -17.39 -8.38 0.98
N GLU A 64 -18.58 -8.72 1.46
CA GLU A 64 -19.70 -9.30 0.70
C GLU A 64 -20.29 -8.41 -0.43
N ASP A 65 -19.64 -7.30 -0.80
CA ASP A 65 -20.14 -6.29 -1.76
C ASP A 65 -19.05 -5.79 -2.75
N MET A 66 -18.24 -6.70 -3.29
CA MET A 66 -17.37 -6.35 -4.43
C MET A 66 -18.14 -6.56 -5.75
N PRO A 67 -18.42 -5.51 -6.55
CA PRO A 67 -18.99 -5.71 -7.89
C PRO A 67 -17.97 -6.54 -8.67
N GLY A 68 -18.37 -7.77 -9.01
CA GLY A 68 -17.48 -8.75 -9.61
C GLY A 68 -16.70 -8.14 -10.77
N ARG A 69 -15.39 -8.45 -10.84
CA ARG A 69 -14.55 -8.16 -12.01
C ARG A 69 -15.33 -8.56 -13.25
N SER A 70 -15.95 -7.59 -13.92
CA SER A 70 -16.47 -7.80 -15.26
C SER A 70 -15.25 -8.02 -16.12
N GLY A 71 -15.00 -9.28 -16.46
CA GLY A 71 -13.92 -9.66 -17.36
C GLY A 71 -13.96 -8.78 -18.60
N CYS A 72 -12.79 -8.40 -19.09
CA CYS A 72 -12.67 -7.70 -20.36
C CYS A 72 -13.29 -8.61 -21.43
N GLY A 73 -14.54 -8.32 -21.80
CA GLY A 73 -15.26 -9.01 -22.86
C GLY A 73 -14.67 -8.56 -24.18
N TYR A 74 -13.77 -9.37 -24.74
CA TYR A 74 -13.47 -9.30 -26.16
C TYR A 74 -14.74 -9.71 -26.92
N LYS A 75 -15.32 -8.75 -27.66
CA LYS A 75 -16.25 -9.03 -28.75
C LYS A 75 -15.46 -9.14 -30.05
#